data_AF-A0A958FJF8-F1
#
_entry.id   AF-A0A958FJF8-F1
#
_cell.length_a   1.000
_cell.length_b   1.000
_cell.length_c   1.000
_cell.angle_alpha   90.00
_cell.angle_beta   90.00
_cell.angle_gamma   90.00
#
_symmetry.space_group_name_H-M   'P 1'
#
loop_
_entity.id
_entity.type
_entity.pdbx_description
1 polymer ?
#
loop_
_entity_poly.entity_id
_entity_poly.type
_entity_poly.pdbx_seq_one_letter_code
_entity_poly.pdbx_strand_id
1 'polypeptide(L)' 'HFQRRTVPDLAGELYHQRSANILLFASFDEATGLRSGTASGFEFTVRCFPYIIAGHERHHIKVLRERYL' A
#
# COMPACT_ATOMS: atom_id res chain seq x y z
N HIS A 1 10.45 -20.53 -2.77
CA HIS A 1 10.42 -19.18 -3.37
C HIS A 1 10.78 -18.10 -2.35
N PHE A 2 10.04 -17.99 -1.24
CA PHE A 2 10.27 -16.99 -0.18
C PHE A 2 11.71 -17.00 0.40
N GLN A 3 12.24 -18.17 0.77
CA GLN A 3 13.59 -18.31 1.35
C GLN A 3 14.76 -17.93 0.41
N ARG A 4 14.49 -17.64 -0.87
CA ARG A 4 15.53 -17.22 -1.84
C ARG A 4 15.59 -15.69 -2.03
N ARG A 5 14.69 -14.94 -1.39
CA ARG A 5 14.59 -13.48 -1.56
C ARG A 5 15.41 -12.79 -0.48
N THR A 6 16.28 -11.87 -0.86
CA THR A 6 17.07 -11.09 0.10
C THR A 6 16.30 -9.85 0.56
N VAL A 7 16.63 -9.31 1.73
CA VAL A 7 16.01 -8.05 2.21
C VAL A 7 16.19 -6.90 1.22
N PRO A 8 17.37 -6.69 0.59
CA PRO A 8 17.53 -5.71 -0.48
C PRO A 8 16.56 -5.90 -1.65
N ASP A 9 16.34 -7.14 -2.11
CA ASP A 9 15.39 -7.41 -3.21
C ASP A 9 13.96 -7.02 -2.80
N LEU A 10 13.55 -7.40 -1.58
CA LEU A 10 12.23 -7.06 -1.03
C LEU A 10 12.06 -5.54 -0.91
N ALA A 11 13.08 -4.82 -0.46
CA ALA A 11 13.07 -3.38 -0.32
C ALA A 11 12.99 -2.68 -1.69
N GLY A 12 13.71 -3.20 -2.69
CA GLY A 12 13.65 -2.70 -4.07
C GLY A 12 12.26 -2.88 -4.69
N GLU A 13 11.64 -4.04 -4.50
CA GLU A 13 10.27 -4.28 -4.97
C GLU A 13 9.26 -3.35 -4.29
N LEU A 14 9.36 -3.19 -2.97
CA LEU A 14 8.50 -2.27 -2.22
C LEU A 14 8.66 -0.83 -2.73
N TYR A 15 9.89 -0.39 -3.01
CA TYR A 15 10.17 0.93 -3.57
C TYR A 15 9.47 1.13 -4.93
N HIS A 16 9.59 0.16 -5.84
CA HIS A 16 8.96 0.24 -7.15
C HIS A 16 7.42 0.21 -7.06
N GLN A 17 6.85 -0.64 -6.21
CA GLN A 17 5.40 -0.67 -5.96
C GLN A 17 4.89 0.66 -5.40
N ARG A 18 5.62 1.27 -4.45
CA ARG A 18 5.26 2.57 -3.89
C ARG A 18 5.26 3.66 -4.95
N SER A 19 6.29 3.73 -5.78
CA SER A 19 6.37 4.70 -6.88
C SER A 19 5.24 4.52 -7.89
N ALA A 20 4.94 3.27 -8.27
CA ALA A 20 3.83 2.97 -9.17
C ALA A 20 2.47 3.39 -8.58
N ASN A 21 2.23 3.13 -7.29
CA ASN A 21 1.01 3.53 -6.61
C ASN A 21 0.84 5.06 -6.57
N ILE A 22 1.91 5.80 -6.27
CA ILE A 22 1.87 7.27 -6.25
C ILE A 22 1.46 7.80 -7.63
N LEU A 23 2.08 7.30 -8.70
CA LEU A 23 1.75 7.71 -10.08
C LEU A 23 0.31 7.33 -10.44
N LEU A 24 -0.14 6.13 -10.08
CA LEU A 24 -1.50 5.66 -10.33
C LEU A 24 -2.53 6.58 -9.67
N PHE A 25 -2.42 6.83 -8.36
CA PHE A 25 -3.41 7.66 -7.66
C PHE A 25 -3.33 9.13 -8.06
N ALA A 26 -2.15 9.64 -8.43
CA ALA A 26 -2.00 11.00 -8.96
C ALA A 26 -2.63 11.18 -10.35
N SER A 27 -2.80 10.09 -11.12
CA SER A 27 -3.44 10.12 -12.43
C SER A 27 -4.97 10.16 -12.38
N PHE A 28 -5.56 9.93 -11.21
CA PHE A 28 -7.02 9.87 -11.05
C PHE A 28 -7.61 11.26 -10.86
N ASP A 29 -8.70 11.53 -11.57
CA ASP A 29 -9.53 12.70 -11.36
C ASP A 29 -10.45 12.54 -10.14
N GLU A 30 -11.10 13.64 -9.74
CA GLU A 30 -12.00 13.64 -8.58
C GLU A 30 -13.13 12.61 -8.72
N ALA A 31 -13.71 12.52 -9.92
CA ALA A 31 -14.80 11.59 -10.23
C ALA A 31 -14.35 10.13 -10.03
N THR A 32 -13.16 9.77 -10.52
CA THR A 32 -12.57 8.44 -10.28
C THR A 32 -12.33 8.22 -8.79
N GLY A 33 -11.83 9.22 -8.07
CA GLY A 33 -11.63 9.15 -6.63
C GLY A 33 -12.92 8.96 -5.82
N LEU A 34 -14.09 9.38 -6.33
CA LEU A 34 -15.41 9.19 -5.69
C LEU A 34 -16.06 7.84 -6.01
N ARG A 35 -15.58 7.09 -7.00
CA ARG A 35 -16.13 5.77 -7.32
C ARG A 35 -16.04 4.88 -6.08
N SER A 36 -17.13 4.20 -5.79
CA SER A 36 -17.23 3.26 -4.69
C SER A 36 -17.35 1.82 -5.18
N GLY A 37 -17.05 0.89 -4.30
CA GLY A 37 -17.27 -0.54 -4.51
C GLY A 37 -17.08 -1.32 -3.23
N THR A 38 -17.64 -2.54 -3.22
CA THR A 38 -17.55 -3.44 -2.08
C THR A 38 -16.26 -4.26 -2.13
N ALA A 39 -15.48 -4.25 -1.06
CA ALA A 39 -14.36 -5.18 -0.85
C ALA A 39 -14.47 -5.79 0.55
N SER A 40 -14.24 -7.10 0.68
CA SER A 40 -14.33 -7.81 1.98
C SER A 40 -15.65 -7.54 2.75
N GLY A 41 -16.75 -7.28 2.03
CA GLY A 41 -18.06 -6.98 2.63
C GLY A 41 -18.27 -5.54 3.10
N PHE A 42 -17.30 -4.64 2.89
CA PHE A 42 -17.40 -3.22 3.26
C PHE A 42 -17.36 -2.33 2.01
N GLU A 43 -18.07 -1.21 2.08
CA GLU A 43 -18.01 -0.17 1.04
C GLU A 43 -16.74 0.66 1.17
N PHE A 44 -16.04 0.84 0.06
CA PHE A 44 -14.84 1.65 -0.07
C PHE A 44 -14.97 2.64 -1.22
N THR A 45 -14.21 3.73 -1.16
CA THR A 45 -14.02 4.64 -2.29
C THR A 45 -12.61 4.49 -2.84
N VAL A 46 -12.38 4.76 -4.12
CA VAL A 46 -11.03 4.71 -4.69
C VAL A 46 -10.04 5.59 -3.90
N ARG A 47 -10.48 6.78 -3.46
CA ARG A 47 -9.64 7.73 -2.71
C ARG A 47 -9.19 7.23 -1.32
N CYS A 48 -9.82 6.23 -0.71
CA CYS A 48 -9.40 5.76 0.61
C CYS A 48 -8.16 4.87 0.58
N PHE A 49 -7.92 4.15 -0.54
CA PHE A 49 -6.82 3.20 -0.67
C PHE A 49 -5.42 3.77 -0.44
N PRO A 50 -5.01 4.95 -0.97
CA PRO A 50 -3.68 5.49 -0.67
C PRO A 50 -3.46 5.72 0.83
N TYR A 51 -4.51 6.12 1.56
CA TYR A 51 -4.44 6.30 3.03
C TYR A 51 -4.34 4.95 3.75
N ILE A 52 -5.12 3.96 3.33
CA ILE A 52 -5.07 2.61 3.90
C ILE A 52 -3.68 1.99 3.71
N ILE A 53 -3.12 2.09 2.50
CA ILE A 53 -1.78 1.57 2.17
C ILE A 53 -0.72 2.23 3.07
N ALA A 54 -0.72 3.57 3.17
CA ALA A 54 0.23 4.29 4.01
C ALA A 54 0.06 3.98 5.51
N GLY A 55 -1.18 3.86 5.98
CA GLY A 55 -1.47 3.48 7.37
C GLY A 55 -1.00 2.06 7.70
N HIS A 56 -1.26 1.11 6.80
CA HIS A 56 -0.86 -0.29 6.95
C HIS A 56 0.68 -0.46 6.95
N GLU A 57 1.39 0.23 6.06
CA GLU A 57 2.86 0.27 6.05
C GLU A 57 3.40 0.73 7.42
N ARG A 58 2.88 1.86 7.94
CA ARG A 58 3.30 2.42 9.24
C ARG A 58 3.02 1.47 10.40
N HIS A 59 1.88 0.77 10.37
CA HIS A 59 1.56 -0.25 11.37
C HIS A 59 2.61 -1.36 11.39
N HIS A 60 3.00 -1.90 10.24
CA HIS A 60 4.01 -2.96 10.18
C HIS A 60 5.40 -2.47 10.56
N ILE A 61 5.80 -1.25 10.18
CA ILE A 61 7.07 -0.66 10.66
C ILE A 61 7.07 -0.58 12.19
N LYS A 62 5.96 -0.18 12.80
CA LYS A 62 5.82 -0.15 14.26
C LYS A 62 6.00 -1.56 14.85
N VAL A 63 5.32 -2.57 14.31
CA VAL A 63 5.46 -3.97 14.77
C VAL A 63 6.90 -4.46 14.66
N LEU A 64 7.60 -4.16 13.56
CA LEU A 64 9.00 -4.51 13.37
C LEU A 64 9.88 -3.90 14.46
N ARG A 65 9.69 -2.62 14.75
CA ARG A 65 10.42 -1.90 15.80
C ARG A 65 10.09 -2.36 17.22
N GLU A 66 8.88 -2.84 17.46
CA GLU A 66 8.45 -3.23 18.81
C GLU A 66 8.80 -4.68 19.16
N ARG A 67 8.92 -5.55 18.15
CA ARG A 67 9.02 -7.00 18.38
C ARG A 67 10.31 -7.64 17.87
N TYR A 68 11.08 -6.93 17.03
CA TYR A 68 12.21 -7.55 16.31
C TYR A 68 13.48 -6.69 16.24
N LEU A 69 13.41 -5.43 16.67
CA LEU A 69 14.55 -4.49 16.77
C LEU A 69 14.59 -3.90 18.18
#